data_AF-A0A167SX71-F1
#
_entry.id   AF-A0A167SX71-F1
#
_cell.length_a   1.000
_cell.length_b   1.000
_cell.length_c   1.000
_cell.angle_alpha   90.00
_cell.angle_beta   90.00
_cell.angle_gamma   90.00
#
_symmetry.space_group_name_H-M   'P 1'
#
loop_
_entity.id
_entity.type
_entity.pdbx_description
1 polymer ?
#
loop_
_entity_poly.entity_id
_entity_poly.type
_entity_poly.pdbx_seq_one_letter_code
_entity_poly.pdbx_strand_id
1 'polypeptide(L)'
;MSESQASLFSDQFSDAGFLRSDSFPGLPTNSRTVDSTPLSELTNSPQYTRAPGSLERVGPRFREFWTLWKSGDEMENYRKDFTDWWMGTEFGSQEDVSESTHWDGRKKNSELWESFEQVAHEKTGEPKVMCKHCNTLLVHANYRRKGSSPMKGHLASEVCHYKRSKASDTPKTNDILRSLVSH
;
A
#
# COMPACT_ATOMS: atom_id res chain seq x y z
N MET A 1 -41.32 -21.78 -41.97
CA MET A 1 -41.41 -22.45 -40.66
C MET A 1 -40.24 -21.90 -39.85
N SER A 2 -40.33 -20.74 -39.17
CA SER A 2 -41.12 -20.43 -37.95
C SER A 2 -40.86 -21.51 -36.89
N GLU A 3 -40.35 -21.26 -35.67
CA GLU A 3 -40.54 -20.13 -34.76
C GLU A 3 -39.35 -20.00 -33.76
N SER A 4 -39.15 -18.78 -33.28
CA SER A 4 -38.39 -18.34 -32.10
C SER A 4 -39.15 -18.61 -30.80
N GLN A 5 -38.48 -18.89 -29.66
CA GLN A 5 -38.96 -18.44 -28.33
C GLN A 5 -37.82 -18.26 -27.31
N ALA A 6 -37.82 -17.07 -26.70
CA ALA A 6 -37.11 -16.72 -25.47
C ALA A 6 -38.12 -16.78 -24.32
N SER A 7 -37.74 -17.36 -23.17
CA SER A 7 -38.58 -17.38 -21.97
C SER A 7 -38.06 -16.41 -20.91
N LEU A 8 -38.79 -15.30 -20.79
CA LEU A 8 -38.88 -14.47 -19.59
C LEU A 8 -39.99 -15.06 -18.72
N PHE A 9 -39.72 -15.31 -17.43
CA PHE A 9 -40.78 -15.50 -16.45
C PHE A 9 -40.73 -14.34 -15.46
N SER A 10 -41.76 -13.50 -15.53
CA SER A 10 -42.21 -12.59 -14.48
C SER A 10 -43.55 -13.12 -13.97
N ASP A 11 -43.68 -13.22 -12.65
CA ASP A 11 -44.95 -13.25 -11.89
C ASP A 11 -44.51 -12.79 -10.48
N GLN A 12 -44.80 -11.60 -9.96
CA GLN A 12 -46.05 -10.84 -9.81
C GLN A 12 -47.10 -11.54 -8.94
N PHE A 13 -47.04 -11.27 -7.64
CA PHE A 13 -48.19 -11.32 -6.75
C PHE A 13 -48.25 -10.04 -5.89
N SER A 14 -49.19 -9.17 -6.29
CA SER A 14 -50.13 -8.34 -5.52
C SER A 14 -50.45 -8.88 -4.11
N ASP A 15 -50.91 -8.16 -3.09
CA ASP A 15 -51.35 -6.77 -2.88
C ASP A 15 -51.76 -6.65 -1.38
N ALA A 16 -51.77 -5.40 -0.91
CA ALA A 16 -52.51 -4.76 0.19
C ALA A 16 -52.89 -5.47 1.52
N GLY A 17 -52.66 -4.68 2.57
CA GLY A 17 -53.55 -4.57 3.74
C GLY A 17 -52.76 -4.42 5.04
N PHE A 18 -52.97 -3.48 5.97
CA PHE A 18 -53.96 -2.43 6.17
C PHE A 18 -53.34 -1.40 7.17
N LEU A 19 -53.66 -0.12 7.03
CA LEU A 19 -53.47 0.90 8.07
C LEU A 19 -54.52 0.76 9.18
N ARG A 20 -54.11 0.83 10.46
CA ARG A 20 -54.88 1.37 11.62
C ARG A 20 -54.00 1.28 12.89
N SER A 21 -53.50 2.40 13.41
CA SER A 21 -54.10 3.35 14.39
C SER A 21 -54.10 2.88 15.84
N ASP A 22 -53.33 3.64 16.64
CA ASP A 22 -53.51 4.05 18.03
C ASP A 22 -54.26 3.14 19.01
N SER A 23 -53.55 2.71 20.06
CA SER A 23 -53.97 2.88 21.47
C SER A 23 -52.86 2.40 22.42
N PHE A 24 -52.33 3.32 23.23
CA PHE A 24 -51.54 3.03 24.43
C PHE A 24 -52.41 2.33 25.48
N PRO A 25 -51.85 1.33 26.18
CA PRO A 25 -52.02 1.32 27.62
C PRO A 25 -50.75 0.90 28.40
N GLY A 26 -50.44 1.67 29.45
CA GLY A 26 -49.92 1.14 30.71
C GLY A 26 -48.44 0.75 30.78
N LEU A 27 -47.63 1.64 31.36
CA LEU A 27 -46.34 1.29 31.98
C LEU A 27 -46.52 0.14 33.00
N PRO A 28 -45.58 -0.80 33.02
CA PRO A 28 -45.02 -1.23 34.28
C PRO A 28 -43.58 -0.72 34.40
N THR A 29 -43.39 0.12 35.42
CA THR A 29 -42.10 0.45 36.01
C THR A 29 -41.31 -0.82 36.27
N ASN A 30 -40.28 -1.05 35.45
CA ASN A 30 -39.16 -1.92 35.79
C ASN A 30 -37.89 -1.13 35.50
N SER A 31 -37.33 -0.53 36.55
CA SER A 31 -35.99 0.05 36.56
C SER A 31 -34.98 -1.08 36.36
N ARG A 32 -34.60 -1.32 35.10
CA ARG A 32 -33.35 -2.01 34.77
C ARG A 32 -32.33 -0.94 34.45
N THR A 33 -31.39 -0.75 35.36
CA THR A 33 -30.15 -0.04 35.13
C THR A 33 -29.44 -0.72 33.96
N VAL A 34 -29.63 -0.21 32.75
CA VAL A 34 -28.75 -0.52 31.63
C VAL A 34 -27.45 0.19 31.92
N ASP A 35 -26.51 -0.61 32.42
CA ASP A 35 -25.14 -0.22 32.64
C ASP A 35 -24.65 0.45 31.35
N SER A 36 -24.31 1.73 31.47
CA SER A 36 -23.84 2.51 30.35
C SER A 36 -22.49 1.93 29.96
N THR A 37 -22.50 1.02 28.99
CA THR A 37 -21.27 0.48 28.40
C THR A 37 -20.51 1.70 27.90
N PRO A 38 -19.31 2.01 28.44
CA PRO A 38 -18.60 3.18 27.98
C PRO A 38 -18.33 3.00 26.48
N LEU A 39 -18.72 4.01 25.72
CA LEU A 39 -18.49 4.18 24.28
C LEU A 39 -16.98 4.39 24.00
N SER A 40 -16.13 3.50 24.51
CA SER A 40 -14.67 3.54 24.40
C SER A 40 -14.12 2.42 23.52
N GLU A 41 -14.98 1.50 23.04
CA GLU A 41 -14.56 0.37 22.19
C GLU A 41 -14.73 0.60 20.69
N LEU A 42 -15.16 1.78 20.24
CA LEU A 42 -15.28 2.11 18.81
C LEU A 42 -14.06 2.85 18.22
N THR A 43 -12.96 2.97 18.96
CA THR A 43 -11.70 3.54 18.45
C THR A 43 -10.54 2.57 18.57
N ASN A 44 -10.75 1.29 18.26
CA ASN A 44 -9.64 0.41 17.86
C ASN A 44 -9.41 0.57 16.35
N SER A 45 -9.19 1.81 15.90
CA SER A 45 -8.48 1.99 14.64
C SER A 45 -7.05 1.57 14.95
N PRO A 46 -6.49 0.55 14.27
CA PRO A 46 -5.09 0.16 14.50
C PRO A 46 -4.24 1.42 14.41
N GLN A 47 -3.60 1.79 15.52
CA GLN A 47 -2.65 2.89 15.56
C GLN A 47 -1.41 2.41 14.81
N TYR A 48 -1.47 2.39 13.48
CA TYR A 48 -0.31 2.05 12.68
C TYR A 48 0.77 3.07 13.01
N THR A 49 1.90 2.58 13.51
CA THR A 49 3.02 3.41 13.90
C THR A 49 3.55 4.08 12.64
N ARG A 50 3.40 5.41 12.59
CA ARG A 50 4.00 6.20 11.53
C ARG A 50 5.50 5.96 11.51
N ALA A 51 6.08 5.79 10.31
CA ALA A 51 7.53 5.60 10.16
C ALA A 51 8.31 6.73 10.87
N PRO A 52 9.31 6.38 11.71
CA PRO A 52 10.19 7.34 12.37
C PRO A 52 10.80 8.34 11.38
N GLY A 53 11.02 9.59 11.83
CA GLY A 53 11.65 10.63 11.00
C GLY A 53 13.11 10.36 10.64
N SER A 54 13.75 9.39 11.30
CA SER A 54 15.09 8.89 10.96
C SER A 54 15.09 8.03 9.69
N LEU A 55 13.95 7.45 9.33
CA LEU A 55 13.83 6.64 8.12
C LEU A 55 13.55 7.53 6.90
N GLU A 56 14.26 7.25 5.82
CA GLU A 56 14.13 8.01 4.59
C GLU A 56 12.79 7.73 3.92
N ARG A 57 12.04 8.79 3.63
CA ARG A 57 10.77 8.73 2.91
C ARG A 57 11.00 9.05 1.44
N VAL A 58 10.62 8.12 0.58
CA VAL A 58 10.69 8.22 -0.86
C VAL A 58 9.29 8.14 -1.45
N GLY A 59 9.10 8.77 -2.61
CA GLY A 59 7.82 8.76 -3.31
C GLY A 59 7.55 10.09 -4.01
N PRO A 60 6.58 10.11 -4.93
CA PRO A 60 6.18 11.34 -5.61
C PRO A 60 5.69 12.37 -4.58
N ARG A 61 6.10 13.64 -4.75
CA ARG A 61 5.87 14.75 -3.80
C ARG A 61 4.42 14.97 -3.35
N PHE A 62 3.45 14.40 -4.07
CA PHE A 62 2.01 14.53 -3.83
C PHE A 62 1.27 13.19 -3.75
N ARG A 63 1.97 12.07 -3.50
CA ARG A 63 1.36 10.72 -3.40
C ARG A 63 1.73 10.05 -2.08
N GLU A 64 1.29 8.80 -1.93
CA GLU A 64 1.67 7.88 -0.86
C GLU A 64 3.19 7.90 -0.61
N PHE A 65 3.56 8.03 0.66
CA PHE A 65 4.95 7.99 1.10
C PHE A 65 5.37 6.55 1.36
N TRP A 66 6.60 6.25 0.97
CA TRP A 66 7.23 4.95 1.13
C TRP A 66 8.47 5.12 1.98
N THR A 67 8.66 4.22 2.94
CA THR A 67 9.87 4.16 3.76
C THR A 67 10.92 3.32 3.05
N LEU A 68 12.11 3.86 2.84
CA LEU A 68 13.19 3.22 2.09
C LEU A 68 14.01 2.26 2.96
N TRP A 69 14.26 1.06 2.45
CA TRP A 69 15.25 0.14 3.00
C TRP A 69 16.64 0.36 2.38
N LYS A 70 17.64 0.64 3.22
CA LYS A 70 19.03 0.85 2.81
C LYS A 70 19.84 -0.43 3.00
N SER A 71 20.57 -0.83 1.96
CA SER A 71 21.31 -2.10 1.91
C SER A 71 22.82 -1.95 2.17
N GLY A 72 23.25 -0.86 2.81
CA GLY A 72 24.67 -0.63 3.12
C GLY A 72 25.09 -1.31 4.43
N ASP A 73 26.29 -1.88 4.47
CA ASP A 73 26.81 -2.57 5.66
C ASP A 73 26.95 -1.61 6.86
N GLU A 74 27.32 -0.35 6.61
CA GLU A 74 27.42 0.71 7.62
C GLU A 74 26.05 1.20 8.15
N MET A 75 24.94 0.73 7.55
CA MET A 75 23.58 1.16 7.86
C MET A 75 22.84 0.16 8.76
N GLU A 76 23.56 -0.62 9.57
CA GLU A 76 22.97 -1.64 10.45
C GLU A 76 21.91 -1.07 11.41
N ASN A 77 22.21 0.03 12.11
CA ASN A 77 21.25 0.69 13.00
C ASN A 77 20.01 1.17 12.26
N TYR A 78 20.18 1.71 11.04
CA TYR A 78 19.05 2.12 10.20
C TYR A 78 18.17 0.92 9.80
N ARG A 79 18.79 -0.21 9.43
CA ARG A 79 18.08 -1.45 9.08
C ARG A 79 17.34 -2.03 10.27
N LYS A 80 17.94 -1.97 11.46
CA LYS A 80 17.29 -2.37 12.71
C LYS A 80 16.07 -1.48 12.99
N ASP A 81 16.23 -0.16 12.96
CA ASP A 81 15.13 0.79 13.18
C ASP A 81 13.99 0.59 12.17
N PHE A 82 14.33 0.36 10.90
CA PHE A 82 13.35 0.04 9.87
C PHE A 82 12.62 -1.27 10.19
N THR A 83 13.35 -2.32 10.55
CA THR A 83 12.75 -3.64 10.81
C THR A 83 11.86 -3.60 12.05
N ASP A 84 12.33 -2.98 13.13
CA ASP A 84 11.58 -2.79 14.37
C ASP A 84 10.29 -2.01 14.12
N TRP A 85 10.36 -0.92 13.34
CA TRP A 85 9.16 -0.18 12.90
C TRP A 85 8.24 -1.05 12.04
N TRP A 86 8.79 -1.71 11.02
CA TRP A 86 8.01 -2.45 10.04
C TRP A 86 7.24 -3.61 10.67
N MET A 87 7.83 -4.33 11.62
CA MET A 87 7.17 -5.40 12.37
C MET A 87 5.93 -4.92 13.16
N GLY A 88 5.86 -3.63 13.48
CA GLY A 88 4.69 -3.00 14.12
C GLY A 88 3.57 -2.56 13.15
N THR A 89 3.74 -2.76 11.85
CA THR A 89 2.74 -2.39 10.82
C THR A 89 1.77 -3.53 10.52
N GLU A 90 0.67 -3.24 9.81
CA GLU A 90 -0.33 -4.24 9.40
C GLU A 90 0.29 -5.44 8.68
N PHE A 91 1.21 -5.15 7.76
CA PHE A 91 1.85 -6.18 6.93
C PHE A 91 3.03 -6.82 7.65
N GLY A 92 3.80 -6.09 8.46
CA GLY A 92 4.91 -6.68 9.21
C GLY A 92 4.45 -7.57 10.37
N SER A 93 3.25 -7.33 10.94
CA SER A 93 2.67 -8.18 11.97
C SER A 93 2.11 -9.51 11.44
N GLN A 94 1.92 -9.64 10.13
CA GLN A 94 1.46 -10.88 9.50
C GLN A 94 2.63 -11.84 9.32
N GLU A 95 2.55 -13.03 9.93
CA GLU A 95 3.61 -14.05 9.92
C GLU A 95 3.96 -14.50 8.48
N ASP A 96 2.96 -14.74 7.63
CA ASP A 96 3.18 -15.14 6.23
C ASP A 96 3.95 -14.08 5.43
N VAL A 97 3.73 -12.80 5.75
CA VAL A 97 4.37 -11.67 5.10
C VAL A 97 5.75 -11.41 5.67
N SER A 98 5.93 -11.45 6.99
CA SER A 98 7.22 -11.22 7.66
C SER A 98 8.22 -12.31 7.36
N GLU A 99 7.81 -13.58 7.37
CA GLU A 99 8.67 -14.70 7.00
C GLU A 99 9.07 -14.65 5.52
N SER A 100 8.16 -14.24 4.64
CA SER A 100 8.44 -14.22 3.20
C SER A 100 9.20 -12.97 2.76
N THR A 101 9.05 -11.83 3.43
CA THR A 101 9.68 -10.57 3.05
C THR A 101 11.11 -10.47 3.62
N HIS A 102 12.05 -11.15 2.97
CA HIS A 102 13.48 -11.04 3.32
C HIS A 102 14.09 -9.72 2.82
N TRP A 103 14.15 -8.70 3.68
CA TRP A 103 14.73 -7.38 3.37
C TRP A 103 16.23 -7.43 3.02
N ASP A 104 16.99 -8.36 3.60
CA ASP A 104 18.42 -8.59 3.26
C ASP A 104 18.63 -9.55 2.08
N GLY A 105 17.54 -10.05 1.47
CA GLY A 105 17.54 -11.16 0.52
C GLY A 105 18.08 -10.89 -0.89
N ARG A 106 18.98 -9.91 -1.09
CA ARG A 106 19.45 -9.49 -2.42
C ARG A 106 20.39 -10.50 -3.12
N LYS A 107 20.92 -11.48 -2.38
CA LYS A 107 22.04 -12.35 -2.80
C LYS A 107 21.79 -13.20 -4.07
N LYS A 108 20.55 -13.59 -4.37
CA LYS A 108 20.26 -14.50 -5.51
C LYS A 108 20.08 -13.80 -6.88
N ASN A 109 19.96 -12.48 -6.92
CA ASN A 109 19.68 -11.71 -8.14
C ASN A 109 20.33 -10.32 -8.07
N SER A 110 21.62 -10.24 -7.70
CA SER A 110 22.31 -8.98 -7.38
C SER A 110 22.17 -7.92 -8.49
N GLU A 111 22.37 -8.31 -9.74
CA GLU A 111 22.29 -7.41 -10.90
C GLU A 111 20.90 -6.75 -11.05
N LEU A 112 19.83 -7.51 -10.80
CA LEU A 112 18.48 -6.93 -10.82
C LEU A 112 18.32 -5.90 -9.72
N TRP A 113 18.80 -6.20 -8.51
CA TRP A 113 18.70 -5.30 -7.37
C TRP A 113 19.49 -4.00 -7.52
N GLU A 114 20.40 -3.90 -8.48
CA GLU A 114 21.07 -2.63 -8.79
C GLU A 114 20.09 -1.57 -9.30
N SER A 115 19.04 -1.99 -10.01
CA SER A 115 18.03 -1.10 -10.60
C SER A 115 16.84 -0.80 -9.70
N PHE A 116 16.75 -1.42 -8.53
CA PHE A 116 15.60 -1.31 -7.63
C PHE A 116 15.98 -1.03 -6.19
N GLU A 117 15.05 -0.39 -5.48
CA GLU A 117 15.11 -0.15 -4.05
C GLU A 117 13.96 -0.86 -3.37
N GLN A 118 14.21 -1.39 -2.18
CA GLN A 118 13.16 -2.02 -1.38
C GLN A 118 12.49 -0.94 -0.54
N VAL A 119 11.16 -0.96 -0.49
CA VAL A 119 10.38 0.04 0.21
C VAL A 119 9.19 -0.59 0.93
N ALA A 120 8.74 0.03 2.00
CA ALA A 120 7.49 -0.32 2.68
C ALA A 120 6.55 0.89 2.71
N HIS A 121 5.25 0.68 2.57
CA HIS A 121 4.29 1.78 2.66
C HIS A 121 4.31 2.40 4.08
N GLU A 122 4.32 3.73 4.20
CA GLU A 122 4.51 4.44 5.51
C GLU A 122 3.47 4.04 6.56
N LYS A 123 2.24 3.71 6.14
CA LYS A 123 1.12 3.43 7.06
C LYS A 123 0.87 1.93 7.24
N THR A 124 0.71 1.22 6.13
CA THR A 124 0.33 -0.20 6.17
C THR A 124 1.54 -1.11 6.31
N GLY A 125 2.73 -0.64 5.91
CA GLY A 125 3.92 -1.46 5.80
C GLY A 125 3.93 -2.39 4.58
N GLU A 126 3.02 -2.20 3.61
CA GLU A 126 2.98 -3.04 2.39
C GLU A 126 4.37 -3.06 1.71
N PRO A 127 5.01 -4.23 1.56
CA PRO A 127 6.35 -4.33 0.98
C PRO A 127 6.30 -4.24 -0.55
N LYS A 128 7.07 -3.32 -1.12
CA LYS A 128 7.23 -3.11 -2.57
C LYS A 128 8.70 -2.91 -2.94
N VAL A 129 8.94 -2.87 -4.25
CA VAL A 129 10.20 -2.42 -4.82
C VAL A 129 9.97 -1.23 -5.73
N MET A 130 10.82 -0.22 -5.64
CA MET A 130 10.77 0.99 -6.45
C MET A 130 11.89 0.94 -7.49
N CYS A 131 11.58 1.16 -8.76
CA CYS A 131 12.60 1.30 -9.81
C CYS A 131 13.34 2.63 -9.65
N LYS A 132 14.67 2.59 -9.59
CA LYS A 132 15.51 3.80 -9.45
C LYS A 132 15.47 4.72 -10.67
N HIS A 133 15.12 4.19 -11.85
CA HIS A 133 15.12 4.97 -13.09
C HIS A 133 13.82 5.73 -13.31
N CYS A 134 12.68 5.14 -12.94
CA CYS A 134 11.37 5.68 -13.29
C CYS A 134 10.41 5.80 -12.11
N ASN A 135 10.87 5.46 -10.90
CA ASN A 135 10.12 5.48 -9.63
C ASN A 135 8.82 4.66 -9.65
N THR A 136 8.71 3.70 -10.57
CA THR A 136 7.57 2.78 -10.63
C THR A 136 7.67 1.77 -9.47
N LEU A 137 6.56 1.57 -8.78
CA LEU A 137 6.43 0.60 -7.70
C LEU A 137 5.95 -0.74 -8.25
N LEU A 138 6.62 -1.82 -7.86
CA LEU A 138 6.29 -3.19 -8.21
C LEU A 138 6.14 -4.02 -6.93
N VAL A 139 5.48 -5.18 -7.07
CA VAL A 139 5.36 -6.15 -5.98
C VAL A 139 6.75 -6.62 -5.55
N HIS A 140 6.98 -6.73 -4.25
CA HIS A 140 8.24 -7.22 -3.71
C HIS A 140 8.50 -8.68 -4.12
N ALA A 141 9.72 -8.99 -4.57
CA ALA A 141 10.03 -10.30 -5.16
C ALA A 141 9.77 -11.48 -4.20
N ASN A 142 10.04 -11.28 -2.91
CA ASN A 142 9.86 -12.31 -1.91
C ASN A 142 8.45 -12.30 -1.28
N TYR A 143 7.66 -11.23 -1.48
CA TYR A 143 6.29 -11.17 -0.96
C TYR A 143 5.46 -12.32 -1.52
N ARG A 144 5.01 -13.23 -0.65
CA ARG A 144 4.27 -14.45 -1.01
C ARG A 144 4.88 -15.21 -2.21
N ARG A 145 6.22 -15.23 -2.29
CA ARG A 145 7.00 -15.96 -3.32
C ARG A 145 6.65 -15.56 -4.78
N LYS A 146 6.29 -14.30 -5.03
CA LYS A 146 5.97 -13.82 -6.38
C LYS A 146 7.14 -13.91 -7.37
N GLY A 147 8.38 -13.91 -6.87
CA GLY A 147 9.59 -13.98 -7.68
C GLY A 147 9.95 -12.65 -8.35
N SER A 148 11.08 -12.63 -9.08
CA SER A 148 11.62 -11.42 -9.72
C SER A 148 11.07 -11.14 -11.12
N SER A 149 10.11 -11.93 -11.61
CA SER A 149 9.51 -11.76 -12.93
C SER A 149 8.91 -10.37 -13.17
N PRO A 150 8.18 -9.74 -12.21
CA PRO A 150 7.69 -8.37 -12.38
C PRO A 150 8.81 -7.35 -12.57
N MET A 151 9.92 -7.49 -11.85
CA MET A 151 11.09 -6.62 -11.96
C MET A 151 11.77 -6.78 -13.33
N LYS A 152 11.99 -8.03 -13.75
CA LYS A 152 12.57 -8.36 -15.07
C LYS A 152 11.71 -7.80 -16.21
N GLY A 153 10.41 -8.07 -16.18
CA GLY A 153 9.46 -7.59 -17.19
C GLY A 153 9.39 -6.06 -17.23
N HIS A 154 9.47 -5.41 -16.07
CA HIS A 154 9.52 -3.95 -16.00
C HIS A 154 10.78 -3.37 -16.67
N LEU A 155 11.96 -3.92 -16.38
CA LEU A 155 13.21 -3.44 -17.00
C LEU A 155 13.21 -3.60 -18.52
N ALA A 156 12.58 -4.66 -19.04
CA ALA A 156 12.42 -4.88 -20.48
C ALA A 156 11.33 -4.02 -21.13
N SER A 157 10.53 -3.28 -20.35
CA SER A 157 9.41 -2.50 -20.89
C SER A 157 9.86 -1.16 -21.46
N GLU A 158 9.32 -0.81 -22.63
CA GLU A 158 9.49 0.49 -23.30
C GLU A 158 9.20 1.68 -22.37
N VAL A 159 8.23 1.54 -21.46
CA VAL A 159 7.83 2.58 -20.51
C VAL A 159 8.96 2.91 -19.53
N CYS A 160 9.71 1.91 -19.06
CA CYS A 160 10.87 2.12 -18.20
C CYS A 160 11.99 2.83 -18.97
N HIS A 161 12.29 2.35 -20.18
CA HIS A 161 13.33 2.92 -21.05
C HIS A 161 13.06 4.38 -21.40
N TYR A 162 11.83 4.71 -21.80
CA TYR A 162 11.43 6.07 -22.13
C TYR A 162 11.60 7.05 -20.96
N LYS A 163 11.24 6.63 -19.74
CA LYS A 163 11.42 7.47 -18.55
C LYS A 163 12.89 7.60 -18.16
N ARG A 164 13.69 6.57 -18.38
CA ARG A 164 15.14 6.59 -18.14
C ARG A 164 15.86 7.60 -19.04
N SER A 165 15.53 7.67 -20.33
CA SER A 165 16.12 8.63 -21.26
C SER A 165 15.71 10.08 -20.93
N LYS A 166 14.44 10.31 -20.59
CA LYS A 166 13.98 11.64 -20.17
C LYS A 166 14.63 12.15 -18.88
N ALA A 167 14.96 11.26 -17.93
CA ALA A 167 15.68 11.62 -16.71
C ALA A 167 17.15 12.00 -16.96
N SER A 168 17.79 11.45 -17.99
CA SER A 168 19.14 11.86 -18.40
C SER A 168 19.17 13.18 -19.18
N ASP A 169 18.07 13.55 -19.83
CA ASP A 169 17.96 14.75 -20.68
C ASP A 169 17.63 16.03 -19.89
N THR A 170 17.24 15.94 -18.62
CA THR A 170 17.08 17.14 -17.79
C THR A 170 18.45 17.78 -17.53
N PRO A 171 18.69 19.04 -17.98
CA PRO A 171 19.97 19.70 -17.75
C PRO A 171 20.20 19.81 -16.25
N LYS A 172 21.36 19.32 -15.79
CA LYS A 172 21.81 19.48 -14.41
C LYS A 172 21.90 20.98 -14.17
N THR A 173 21.24 21.48 -13.12
CA THR A 173 21.24 22.90 -12.71
C THR A 173 22.64 23.52 -12.58
N ASN A 174 23.68 22.70 -12.49
CA ASN A 174 25.08 23.13 -12.46
C ASN A 174 25.61 23.66 -13.80
N ASP A 175 24.99 23.32 -14.94
CA ASP A 175 25.43 23.82 -16.26
C ASP A 175 24.91 25.23 -16.56
N ILE A 176 23.82 25.65 -15.91
CA ILE A 176 23.24 26.99 -16.08
C ILE A 176 24.08 28.05 -15.37
N LEU A 177 24.70 27.72 -14.22
CA LEU A 177 25.54 28.66 -13.47
C LEU A 177 26.91 28.91 -14.11
N ARG A 178 27.45 27.99 -14.92
CA ARG A 178 28.70 28.22 -15.68
C ARG A 178 28.52 29.13 -16.90
N SER A 179 27.31 29.22 -17.44
CA SER A 179 27.01 30.09 -18.59
C SER A 179 26.88 31.58 -18.22
N LEU A 180 26.71 31.93 -16.94
CA LEU A 180 26.46 33.30 -16.49
C LEU A 180 27.71 34.00 -15.92
N VAL A 181 28.85 33.31 -15.84
CA VAL A 181 30.11 33.84 -15.28
C VAL A 181 31.17 34.11 -16.37
N SER A 182 30.81 33.99 -17.65
CA SER A 182 31.68 34.38 -18.77
C SER A 182 31.04 35.50 -19.57
N HIS A 183 30.96 36.69 -18.97
CA HIS A 183 30.79 37.98 -19.65
C HIS A 183 31.55 39.05 -18.88
#